data_AF-A0A2D8S1V1-F1
#
_entry.id   AF-A0A2D8S1V1-F1
#
_cell.length_a   1.000
_cell.length_b   1.000
_cell.length_c   1.000
_cell.angle_alpha   90.00
_cell.angle_beta   90.00
_cell.angle_gamma   90.00
#
_symmetry.space_group_name_H-M   'P 1'
#
loop_
_entity.id
_entity.type
_entity.pdbx_description
1 polymer ?
#
loop_
_entity_poly.entity_id
_entity_poly.type
_entity_poly.pdbx_seq_one_letter_code
_entity_poly.pdbx_strand_id
1 'polypeptide(L)' 'MLVPVAKDGSKFTPHLKRSNGFTIGAKGEERNAESFEVALAELERMEVPKWRRPNSAGNWGIVSGRDWVMLDDE' A
#
# COMPACT_ATOMS: atom_id res chain seq x y z
N MET A 1 6.66 -8.84 9.68
CA MET A 1 6.13 -8.96 8.30
C MET A 1 6.80 -7.90 7.43
N LEU A 2 7.21 -8.20 6.19
CA LEU A 2 7.78 -7.17 5.31
C LEU A 2 6.67 -6.37 4.65
N VAL A 3 6.79 -5.04 4.63
CA VAL A 3 5.85 -4.15 3.96
C VAL A 3 6.57 -3.21 3.00
N PRO A 4 5.96 -2.88 1.86
CA PRO A 4 6.57 -1.95 0.92
C PRO A 4 6.57 -0.53 1.47
N VAL A 5 7.63 0.20 1.17
CA VAL A 5 7.87 1.59 1.54
C VAL A 5 8.06 2.41 0.29
N ALA A 6 7.29 3.49 0.18
CA ALA A 6 7.37 4.44 -0.92
C ALA A 6 8.58 5.36 -0.73
N LYS A 7 8.98 6.03 -1.83
CA LYS A 7 10.12 6.98 -1.83
C LYS A 7 10.01 8.08 -0.75
N ASP A 8 8.80 8.48 -0.40
CA ASP A 8 8.55 9.52 0.62
C ASP A 8 8.54 8.99 2.07
N GLY A 9 8.89 7.71 2.28
CA GLY A 9 8.91 7.06 3.59
C GLY A 9 7.56 6.48 4.03
N SER A 10 6.49 6.68 3.24
CA SER A 10 5.18 6.09 3.52
C SER A 10 5.22 4.57 3.40
N LYS A 11 4.78 3.88 4.45
CA LYS A 11 4.72 2.42 4.51
C LYS A 11 3.32 1.93 4.17
N PHE A 12 3.21 0.76 3.55
CA PHE A 12 1.92 0.09 3.44
C PHE A 12 1.58 -0.58 4.77
N THR A 13 0.51 -0.13 5.41
CA THR A 13 0.20 -0.46 6.81
C THR A 13 -1.31 -0.66 6.97
N PRO A 14 -1.78 -1.44 7.98
CA PRO A 14 -3.21 -1.70 8.19
C PRO A 14 -4.08 -0.44 8.32
N HIS A 15 -3.52 0.69 8.75
CA HIS A 15 -4.25 1.97 8.88
C HIS A 15 -4.68 2.58 7.54
N LEU A 16 -4.20 2.07 6.40
CA LEU A 16 -4.59 2.52 5.07
C LEU A 16 -5.94 1.97 4.60
N LYS A 17 -6.60 1.12 5.41
CA LYS A 17 -7.91 0.54 5.09
C LYS A 17 -8.97 1.64 4.96
N ARG A 18 -9.70 1.66 3.83
CA ARG A 18 -10.92 2.46 3.65
C ARG A 18 -12.17 1.60 3.79
N SER A 19 -13.35 2.21 3.67
CA SER A 19 -14.65 1.51 3.68
C SER A 19 -14.72 0.37 2.65
N ASN A 20 -14.07 0.54 1.48
CA ASN A 20 -14.00 -0.49 0.43
C ASN A 20 -12.67 -1.27 0.44
N GLY A 21 -11.99 -1.32 1.59
CA GLY A 21 -10.69 -2.03 1.73
C GLY A 21 -9.48 -1.20 1.29
N PHE A 22 -8.43 -1.91 0.88
CA PHE A 22 -7.15 -1.36 0.42
C PHE A 22 -7.14 -1.26 -1.11
N THR A 23 -6.79 -0.10 -1.64
CA THR A 23 -6.65 0.07 -3.09
C THR A 23 -5.19 -0.11 -3.49
N ILE A 24 -4.93 -1.13 -4.30
CA ILE A 24 -3.60 -1.52 -4.81
C ILE A 24 -3.58 -1.52 -6.34
N GLY A 25 -2.40 -1.52 -6.95
CA GLY A 25 -2.23 -1.54 -8.39
C GLY A 25 -1.86 -0.20 -9.01
N ALA A 26 -1.51 -0.23 -10.29
CA ALA A 26 -1.17 0.96 -11.06
C ALA A 26 -2.42 1.79 -11.38
N LYS A 27 -2.23 3.07 -11.72
CA LYS A 27 -3.32 3.94 -12.18
C LYS A 27 -3.98 3.31 -13.41
N GLY A 28 -5.28 3.02 -13.33
CA GLY A 28 -6.05 2.35 -14.39
C GLY A 28 -6.17 0.83 -14.24
N GLU A 29 -5.38 0.22 -13.35
CA GLU A 29 -5.44 -1.21 -12.99
C GLU A 29 -5.64 -1.38 -11.47
N GLU A 30 -6.26 -0.39 -10.83
CA GLU A 30 -6.53 -0.38 -9.39
C GLU A 30 -7.47 -1.52 -9.02
N ARG A 31 -7.12 -2.27 -7.97
CA ARG A 31 -7.94 -3.32 -7.37
C ARG A 31 -8.16 -3.06 -5.90
N ASN A 32 -9.33 -3.44 -5.40
CA ASN A 32 -9.68 -3.35 -4.00
C ASN A 32 -9.46 -4.72 -3.33
N ALA A 33 -8.67 -4.74 -2.27
CA ALA A 33 -8.45 -5.90 -1.42
C ALA A 33 -9.12 -5.68 -0.06
N GLU A 34 -9.86 -6.69 0.42
CA GLU A 34 -10.72 -6.57 1.60
C GLU A 34 -9.94 -6.56 2.93
N SER A 35 -8.78 -7.22 2.93
CA SER A 35 -7.92 -7.43 4.09
C SER A 35 -6.49 -7.01 3.79
N PHE A 36 -5.76 -6.64 4.86
CA PHE A 36 -4.37 -6.19 4.76
C PHE A 36 -3.47 -7.27 4.19
N GLU A 37 -3.63 -8.52 4.65
CA GLU A 37 -2.85 -9.67 4.20
C GLU A 37 -3.06 -9.96 2.70
N VAL A 38 -4.32 -9.90 2.24
CA VAL A 38 -4.67 -10.07 0.82
C VAL A 38 -4.02 -8.96 -0.01
N ALA A 39 -4.10 -7.71 0.46
CA ALA A 39 -3.50 -6.58 -0.23
C ALA A 39 -1.97 -6.70 -0.30
N LEU A 40 -1.34 -7.12 0.81
CA LEU A 40 0.10 -7.29 0.88
C LEU A 40 0.58 -8.41 -0.06
N ALA A 41 -0.08 -9.57 -0.05
CA ALA A 41 0.25 -10.69 -0.92
C ALA A 41 0.16 -10.31 -2.41
N GLU A 42 -0.81 -9.47 -2.78
CA GLU A 42 -0.91 -8.95 -4.14
C GLU A 42 0.18 -7.93 -4.46
N LEU A 43 0.54 -7.06 -3.51
CA LEU A 43 1.67 -6.12 -3.68
C LEU A 43 3.01 -6.84 -3.85
N GLU A 44 3.22 -7.95 -3.14
CA GLU A 44 4.42 -8.81 -3.28
C GLU A 44 4.53 -9.46 -4.67
N ARG A 45 3.40 -9.68 -5.35
CA ARG A 45 3.36 -10.22 -6.71
C ARG A 45 3.57 -9.18 -7.81
N MET A 46 3.49 -7.89 -7.47
CA MET A 46 3.70 -6.82 -8.44
C MET A 46 5.19 -6.57 -8.64
N GLU A 47 5.62 -6.35 -9.89
CA GLU A 47 6.99 -5.93 -10.20
C GLU A 47 7.36 -4.63 -9.45
N VAL A 48 6.39 -3.70 -9.38
CA VAL A 48 6.48 -2.50 -8.56
C VAL A 48 5.21 -2.42 -7.71
N PRO A 49 5.29 -2.65 -6.39
CA PRO A 49 4.13 -2.55 -5.51
C PRO A 49 3.56 -1.14 -5.55
N LYS A 50 2.25 -1.01 -5.79
CA LYS A 50 1.57 0.28 -5.86
C LYS A 50 0.29 0.27 -5.04
N TRP A 51 0.09 1.29 -4.22
CA TRP A 51 -1.10 1.40 -3.37
C TRP A 51 -1.52 2.85 -3.18
N ARG A 52 -2.77 3.07 -2.75
CA ARG A 52 -3.24 4.40 -2.36
C ARG A 52 -3.00 4.68 -0.90
N ARG A 53 -2.58 5.92 -0.61
CA ARG A 53 -2.43 6.46 0.74
C ARG A 53 -2.78 7.95 0.78
N PRO A 54 -3.14 8.51 1.95
CA PRO A 54 -3.29 9.96 2.12
C PRO A 54 -1.91 10.65 2.16
N ASN A 55 -1.78 11.77 1.44
CA ASN A 55 -0.63 12.66 1.58
C ASN A 55 -0.82 13.65 2.75
N SER A 56 0.17 14.50 3.03
CA SER A 56 0.11 15.51 4.11
C SER A 56 -1.04 16.52 3.95
N ALA A 57 -1.61 16.67 2.75
CA ALA A 57 -2.77 17.50 2.48
C ALA A 57 -4.10 16.72 2.56
N GLY A 58 -4.09 15.46 3.01
CA GLY A 58 -5.28 14.60 3.10
C GLY A 58 -5.74 14.00 1.77
N ASN A 59 -5.04 14.27 0.66
CA ASN A 59 -5.41 13.76 -0.66
C ASN A 59 -4.89 12.34 -0.87
N TRP A 60 -5.75 11.46 -1.40
CA TRP A 60 -5.40 10.05 -1.63
C TRP A 60 -4.82 9.83 -3.02
N GLY A 61 -3.51 9.57 -3.05
CA GLY A 61 -2.75 9.30 -4.28
C GLY A 61 -2.19 7.88 -4.30
N ILE A 62 -1.95 7.37 -5.51
CA ILE A 62 -1.19 6.13 -5.71
C ILE A 62 0.30 6.45 -5.51
N VAL A 63 0.96 5.63 -4.70
CA VAL A 63 2.41 5.64 -4.55
C VAL A 63 3.00 4.34 -5.09
N SER A 64 4.29 4.34 -5.36
CA SER A 64 5.06 3.15 -5.73
C SER A 64 6.04 2.83 -4.62
N GLY A 65 6.04 1.58 -4.17
CA GLY A 65 7.03 1.07 -3.24
C GLY A 65 8.38 0.93 -3.95
N ARG A 66 9.43 1.31 -3.23
CA ARG A 66 10.83 1.18 -3.66
C ARG A 66 11.60 0.19 -2.80
N ASP A 67 11.27 0.12 -1.52
CA ASP A 67 11.98 -0.67 -0.52
C ASP A 67 10.99 -1.52 0.27
N TRP A 68 11.49 -2.52 0.97
CA TRP A 68 10.71 -3.37 1.87
C TRP A 68 11.34 -3.32 3.26
N VAL A 69 10.51 -3.07 4.27
CA VAL A 69 10.96 -2.97 5.67
C VAL A 69 10.16 -3.92 6.55
N MET A 70 10.78 -4.39 7.63
CA MET A 70 10.02 -5.10 8.66
C MET A 70 9.06 -4.12 9.34
N LEU A 71 7.78 -4.47 9.33
CA LEU A 71 6.78 -3.88 10.19
C LEU A 71 6.95 -4.50 11.58
N ASP A 72 7.60 -3.77 12.48
CA ASP A 72 7.58 -4.05 13.91
C ASP A 72 6.24 -3.54 14.48
N ASP A 73 5.54 -4.44 15.16
CA ASP A 73 4.35 -4.13 15.95
C ASP A 73 4.90 -3.53 17.27
N GLU A 74 4.94 -2.20 17.40
CA GLU A 74 5.20 -1.53 18.68
C GLU A 74 3.95 -1.50 19.55
#